data_AF-A0A496BIM3-F1
#
_entry.id   AF-A0A496BIM3-F1
#
_cell.length_a   1.000
_cell.length_b   1.000
_cell.length_c   1.000
_cell.angle_alpha   90.00
_cell.angle_beta   90.00
_cell.angle_gamma   90.00
#
_symmetry.space_group_name_H-M   'P 1'
#
loop_
_entity.id
_entity.type
_entity.pdbx_description
1 polymer ?
#
loop_
_entity_poly.entity_id
_entity_poly.type
_entity_poly.pdbx_seq_one_letter_code
_entity_poly.pdbx_strand_id
1 'polypeptide(L)'
;MIGCGGIELLILLAFLAVPFIGAWVFRDATAREMDSPVLWLIVILIGNVFGLSVYLIVKPKVHLIKCHHCDRKRINGSATCPHCGNA
;
A
#
# COMPACT_ATOMS: atom_id res chain seq x y z
N MET A 1 33.78 18.22 13.07
CA MET A 1 33.75 16.92 12.37
C MET A 1 32.48 16.17 12.78
N ILE A 2 31.29 16.67 12.39
CA ILE A 2 29.99 16.10 12.83
C ILE A 2 29.12 15.70 11.61
N GLY A 3 29.59 15.96 10.38
CA GLY A 3 28.83 15.70 9.15
C GLY A 3 28.88 14.25 8.62
N CYS A 4 29.98 13.51 8.81
CA CYS A 4 30.12 12.18 8.18
C CYS A 4 29.27 11.09 8.84
N GLY A 5 29.23 11.02 10.18
CA GLY A 5 28.56 9.91 10.87
C GLY A 5 27.03 9.91 10.73
N GLY A 6 26.41 11.09 10.71
CA GLY A 6 24.96 11.21 10.58
C GLY A 6 24.45 10.85 9.19
N ILE A 7 25.19 11.24 8.15
CA ILE A 7 24.79 10.98 6.75
C ILE A 7 24.91 9.48 6.43
N GLU A 8 26.00 8.84 6.86
CA GLU A 8 26.20 7.39 6.68
C GLU A 8 25.08 6.56 7.33
N LEU A 9 24.65 6.98 8.53
CA LEU A 9 23.57 6.31 9.25
C LEU A 9 22.21 6.50 8.57
N LEU A 10 21.98 7.67 7.98
CA LEU A 10 20.78 7.99 7.20
C LEU A 10 20.73 7.19 5.89
N ILE A 11 21.87 7.03 5.21
CA ILE A 11 22.01 6.21 4.00
C ILE A 11 21.74 4.73 4.32
N LEU A 12 22.34 4.19 5.39
CA LEU A 12 22.09 2.82 5.83
C LEU A 12 20.61 2.58 6.18
N LEU A 13 19.99 3.53 6.88
CA LEU A 13 18.56 3.44 7.23
C LEU A 13 17.68 3.47 5.98
N ALA A 14 17.96 4.36 5.03
CA ALA A 14 17.24 4.44 3.77
C ALA A 14 17.38 3.14 2.96
N PHE A 15 18.59 2.57 2.92
CA PHE A 15 18.86 1.32 2.20
C PHE A 15 18.09 0.13 2.78
N LEU A 16 17.93 0.07 4.11
CA LEU A 16 17.07 -0.93 4.77
C LEU A 16 15.57 -0.67 4.57
N ALA A 17 15.15 0.59 4.44
CA ALA A 17 13.74 0.95 4.27
C ALA A 17 13.19 0.65 2.87
N VAL A 18 14.00 0.78 1.82
CA VAL A 18 13.61 0.51 0.42
C VAL A 18 12.97 -0.87 0.21
N PRO A 19 13.58 -2.01 0.63
CA PRO A 19 12.96 -3.32 0.45
C PRO A 19 11.67 -3.48 1.26
N PHE A 20 11.58 -2.83 2.41
CA PHE A 20 10.39 -2.85 3.26
C PHE A 20 9.21 -2.15 2.58
N ILE A 21 9.47 -0.99 1.97
CA ILE A 21 8.49 -0.23 1.18
C ILE A 21 8.08 -1.05 -0.05
N GLY A 22 9.03 -1.66 -0.76
CA GLY A 22 8.73 -2.51 -1.93
C GLY A 22 7.82 -3.69 -1.59
N ALA A 23 8.12 -4.40 -0.50
CA ALA A 23 7.29 -5.51 -0.01
C ALA A 23 5.90 -5.04 0.42
N TRP A 24 5.80 -3.88 1.07
CA TRP A 24 4.52 -3.28 1.46
C TRP A 24 3.68 -2.92 0.24
N VAL A 25 4.27 -2.26 -0.77
CA VAL A 25 3.61 -1.92 -2.03
C VAL A 25 3.11 -3.18 -2.75
N PHE A 26 3.94 -4.22 -2.86
CA PHE A 26 3.55 -5.46 -3.51
C PHE A 26 2.36 -6.12 -2.82
N ARG A 27 2.37 -6.18 -1.48
CA ARG A 27 1.24 -6.68 -0.69
C ARG A 27 0.00 -5.80 -0.82
N ASP A 28 0.14 -4.48 -0.81
CA ASP A 28 -0.99 -3.54 -0.93
C ASP A 28 -1.62 -3.60 -2.34
N ALA A 29 -0.81 -3.75 -3.40
CA ALA A 29 -1.29 -3.91 -4.76
C ALA A 29 -1.99 -5.28 -4.98
N THR A 30 -1.43 -6.36 -4.40
CA THR A 30 -2.02 -7.71 -4.46
C THR A 30 -3.33 -7.78 -3.68
N ALA A 31 -3.40 -7.17 -2.50
CA ALA A 31 -4.61 -7.14 -1.67
C ALA A 31 -5.78 -6.35 -2.28
N ARG A 32 -5.52 -5.57 -3.32
CA ARG A 32 -6.52 -4.70 -3.98
C ARG A 32 -6.98 -5.22 -5.33
N GLU A 33 -6.50 -6.41 -5.74
CA GLU A 33 -6.86 -7.05 -7.03
C GLU A 33 -6.73 -6.09 -8.22
N MET A 34 -5.74 -5.19 -8.19
CA MET A 34 -5.47 -4.30 -9.32
C MET A 34 -5.00 -5.16 -10.49
N ASP A 35 -5.50 -4.91 -11.71
CA ASP A 35 -5.29 -5.75 -12.90
C ASP A 35 -3.80 -6.07 -13.22
N SER A 36 -2.84 -5.34 -12.65
CA SER A 36 -1.41 -5.62 -12.81
C SER A 36 -0.55 -5.06 -11.65
N PRO A 37 -0.41 -5.78 -10.52
CA PRO A 37 0.38 -5.32 -9.38
C PRO A 37 1.88 -5.20 -9.72
N VAL A 38 2.38 -6.02 -10.65
CA VAL A 38 3.78 -6.00 -11.09
C VAL A 38 4.11 -4.74 -11.90
N LEU A 39 3.20 -4.24 -12.74
CA LEU A 39 3.41 -3.00 -13.50
C LEU A 39 3.58 -1.79 -12.57
N TRP A 40 2.76 -1.72 -11.52
CA TRP A 40 2.88 -0.67 -10.50
C TRP A 40 4.18 -0.77 -9.71
N LEU A 41 4.65 -1.99 -9.41
CA LEU A 41 5.94 -2.21 -8.78
C LEU A 41 7.09 -1.67 -9.65
N ILE A 42 7.04 -1.90 -10.96
CA ILE A 42 8.04 -1.39 -11.92
C ILE A 42 8.02 0.14 -11.99
N VAL A 43 6.84 0.75 -12.05
CA VAL A 43 6.69 2.22 -12.05
C VAL A 43 7.25 2.84 -10.77
N ILE A 44 7.07 2.20 -9.61
CA ILE A 44 7.62 2.67 -8.33
C ILE A 44 9.12 2.41 -8.24
N LEU A 45 9.63 1.31 -8.80
CA LEU A 45 11.07 1.03 -8.87
C LEU A 45 11.81 2.06 -9.74
N ILE A 46 11.25 2.42 -10.89
CA ILE A 46 11.85 3.38 -11.83
C ILE A 46 11.60 4.82 -11.36
N GLY A 47 10.37 5.14 -10.96
CA GLY A 47 9.97 6.48 -10.52
C GLY A 47 10.30 6.80 -9.07
N ASN A 48 10.74 5.80 -8.29
CA ASN A 48 11.07 5.91 -6.86
C ASN A 48 9.94 6.64 -6.08
N VAL A 49 10.28 7.70 -5.34
CA VAL A 49 9.32 8.54 -4.61
C VAL A 49 8.23 9.15 -5.53
N PHE A 50 8.55 9.51 -6.78
CA PHE A 50 7.56 10.04 -7.72
C PHE A 50 6.57 8.95 -8.17
N GLY A 51 7.06 7.76 -8.48
CA GLY A 51 6.22 6.61 -8.82
C GLY A 51 5.29 6.23 -7.67
N LEU A 52 5.80 6.28 -6.43
CA LEU A 52 4.99 6.04 -5.23
C LEU A 52 3.91 7.11 -5.03
N SER A 53 4.23 8.38 -5.29
CA SER A 53 3.27 9.49 -5.16
C SER A 53 2.11 9.33 -6.13
N VAL A 54 2.40 9.01 -7.40
CA VAL A 54 1.37 8.74 -8.41
C VAL A 54 0.57 7.49 -8.06
N TYR A 55 1.22 6.43 -7.59
CA TYR A 55 0.55 5.22 -7.14
C TYR A 55 -0.48 5.51 -6.05
N LEU A 56 -0.13 6.31 -5.04
CA LEU A 56 -1.04 6.68 -3.96
C LEU A 56 -2.25 7.51 -4.44
N ILE A 57 -2.09 8.32 -5.49
CA ILE A 57 -3.16 9.13 -6.07
C ILE A 57 -4.12 8.26 -6.90
N VAL A 58 -3.57 7.37 -7.73
CA VAL A 58 -4.35 6.51 -8.65
C VAL A 58 -4.94 5.30 -7.93
N LYS A 59 -4.43 4.98 -6.74
CA LYS A 59 -4.85 3.87 -5.89
C LYS A 59 -6.38 3.73 -5.85
N PRO A 60 -6.94 2.59 -6.34
CA PRO A 60 -8.37 2.38 -6.31
C PRO A 60 -8.87 2.38 -4.87
N LYS A 61 -9.95 3.12 -4.63
CA LYS A 61 -10.63 3.14 -3.34
C LYS A 61 -11.16 1.74 -3.07
N VAL A 62 -10.94 1.25 -1.86
CA VAL A 62 -11.58 0.01 -1.39
C VAL A 62 -13.08 0.18 -1.60
N HIS A 63 -13.69 -0.69 -2.41
CA HIS A 63 -15.13 -0.66 -2.63
C HIS A 63 -15.81 -0.96 -1.29
N LEU A 64 -16.36 0.08 -0.67
CA LEU A 64 -17.09 -0.03 0.57
C LEU A 64 -18.57 -0.25 0.22
N ILE A 65 -19.01 -1.50 0.26
CA ILE A 65 -20.44 -1.82 0.07
C ILE A 65 -21.18 -1.61 1.40
N LYS A 66 -22.47 -1.28 1.34
CA LYS A 66 -23.31 -1.25 2.54
C LYS A 66 -23.73 -2.67 2.89
N CYS A 67 -23.66 -3.03 4.17
CA CYS A 67 -24.25 -4.29 4.64
C CYS A 67 -25.78 -4.16 4.68
N HIS A 68 -26.51 -5.09 4.08
CA HIS A 68 -27.98 -5.12 4.09
C HIS A 68 -28.60 -5.33 5.49
N HIS A 69 -27.84 -5.88 6.45
CA HIS A 69 -28.34 -6.18 7.79
C HIS A 69 -28.09 -5.06 8.81
N CYS A 70 -27.03 -4.27 8.66
CA CYS A 70 -26.66 -3.26 9.65
C CYS A 70 -26.44 -1.85 9.09
N ASP A 71 -26.65 -1.66 7.77
CA ASP A 71 -26.44 -0.43 7.01
C ASP A 71 -25.05 0.22 7.15
N ARG A 72 -24.10 -0.48 7.78
CA ARG A 72 -22.73 -0.03 7.95
C ARG A 72 -21.89 -0.36 6.73
N LYS A 73 -20.87 0.47 6.49
CA LYS A 73 -19.91 0.30 5.41
C LYS A 73 -19.05 -0.92 5.70
N ARG A 74 -18.99 -1.88 4.78
CA ARG A 74 -18.10 -3.04 4.82
C ARG A 74 -17.23 -3.08 3.57
N ILE A 75 -16.09 -3.73 3.66
CA ILE A 75 -15.18 -3.90 2.53
C ILE A 75 -15.76 -4.97 1.60
N ASN A 76 -15.87 -4.66 0.30
CA ASN A 76 -16.26 -5.62 -0.72
C ASN A 76 -15.24 -6.77 -0.74
N GLY A 77 -15.69 -8.00 -0.49
CA GLY A 77 -14.83 -9.19 -0.34
C GLY A 77 -14.61 -9.68 1.10
N SER A 78 -15.06 -8.95 2.13
CA SER A 78 -15.08 -9.49 3.49
C SER A 78 -16.17 -10.57 3.62
N ALA A 79 -15.80 -11.84 3.84
CA ALA A 79 -16.77 -12.95 3.97
C ALA A 79 -17.78 -12.76 5.12
N THR A 80 -17.47 -11.89 6.07
CA THR A 80 -18.30 -11.60 7.23
C THR A 80 -18.20 -10.11 7.56
N CYS A 81 -19.33 -9.46 7.82
CA CYS A 81 -19.36 -8.08 8.23
C CYS A 81 -18.80 -7.94 9.66
N PRO A 82 -17.79 -7.09 9.90
CA PRO A 82 -17.16 -6.93 11.22
C PRO A 82 -18.05 -6.24 12.26
N HIS A 83 -19.24 -5.78 11.85
CA HIS A 83 -20.16 -5.05 12.71
C HIS A 83 -21.35 -5.89 13.19
N CYS A 84 -21.80 -6.85 12.38
CA CYS A 84 -22.95 -7.70 12.71
C CYS A 84 -22.63 -9.20 12.68
N GLY A 85 -21.45 -9.61 12.24
CA GLY A 85 -21.09 -11.03 12.15
C GLY A 85 -21.82 -11.80 11.05
N ASN A 86 -22.58 -11.10 10.18
CA ASN A 86 -23.33 -11.71 9.08
C ASN A 86 -22.59 -11.54 7.74
N ALA A 87 -22.77 -12.48 6.81
CA ALA A 87 -22.22 -12.40 5.45
C ALA A 87 -22.87 -11.29 4.60
#